data_AF-A0A1F0W121-F1
#
_entry.id   AF-A0A1F0W121-F1
#
_cell.length_a   1.000
_cell.length_b   1.000
_cell.length_c   1.000
_cell.angle_alpha   90.00
_cell.angle_beta   90.00
_cell.angle_gamma   90.00
#
_symmetry.space_group_name_H-M   'P 1'
#
loop_
_entity.id
_entity.type
_entity.pdbx_description
1 polymer ?
#
loop_
_entity_poly.entity_id
_entity_poly.type
_entity_poly.pdbx_seq_one_letter_code
_entity_poly.pdbx_strand_id
1 'polypeptide(L)' 'MPASDDVLARSLDDLSAMAAGEDALVERIIDLLDRPFSQSAQQAAAAFLASDELRRANAAAKRVMSGSDEEGEVSEC' A
#
# COMPACT_ATOMS: atom_id res chain seq x y z
N MET A 1 22.59 11.39 -13.71
CA MET A 1 21.90 10.10 -13.72
C MET A 1 20.41 10.39 -13.56
N PRO A 2 19.65 10.56 -14.66
CA PRO A 2 18.21 10.85 -14.56
C PRO A 2 17.40 9.63 -14.06
N ALA A 3 17.85 8.42 -14.38
CA ALA A 3 17.18 7.18 -13.99
C ALA A 3 17.11 6.96 -12.46
N SER A 4 18.09 7.43 -11.69
CA SER A 4 18.08 7.28 -10.22
C SER A 4 17.04 8.18 -9.55
N ASP A 5 16.81 9.37 -10.10
CA ASP A 5 15.83 10.32 -9.57
C ASP A 5 14.40 9.85 -9.85
N ASP A 6 14.17 9.24 -11.02
CA ASP A 6 12.90 8.62 -11.39
C ASP A 6 12.55 7.42 -10.50
N VAL A 7 13.55 6.61 -10.13
CA VAL A 7 13.37 5.47 -9.21
C VAL A 7 13.06 5.94 -7.79
N LEU A 8 13.73 7.00 -7.32
CA LEU A 8 13.47 7.59 -6.01
C LEU A 8 12.07 8.20 -5.94
N ALA A 9 11.67 8.97 -6.96
CA ALA A 9 10.35 9.55 -7.05
C ALA A 9 9.25 8.48 -7.00
N ARG A 10 9.42 7.39 -7.77
CA ARG A 10 8.49 6.26 -7.77
C ARG A 10 8.41 5.53 -6.43
N SER A 11 9.55 5.37 -5.75
CA SER A 11 9.59 4.76 -4.42
C SER A 11 8.85 5.61 -3.38
N LEU A 12 8.98 6.94 -3.46
CA LEU A 12 8.25 7.86 -2.60
C LEU A 12 6.74 7.85 -2.88
N ASP A 13 6.34 7.78 -4.15
CA ASP A 13 4.93 7.64 -4.54
C ASP A 13 4.34 6.32 -4.00
N ASP A 14 5.08 5.22 -4.11
CA ASP A 14 4.64 3.92 -3.59
C ASP A 14 4.53 3.92 -2.05
N LEU A 15 5.46 4.56 -1.35
CA LEU A 15 5.38 4.76 0.11
C LEU A 15 4.17 5.62 0.50
N SER A 16 3.93 6.71 -0.22
CA SER A 16 2.77 7.58 0.04
C SER A 16 1.45 6.85 -0.20
N ALA A 17 1.36 6.04 -1.26
CA ALA A 17 0.18 5.25 -1.57
C ALA A 17 -0.07 4.15 -0.51
N MET A 18 1.01 3.54 0.00
CA MET A 18 0.93 2.56 1.08
C MET A 18 0.41 3.21 2.38
N ALA A 19 0.98 4.35 2.78
CA ALA A 19 0.58 5.06 4.00
C ALA A 19 -0.89 5.50 3.94
N ALA A 20 -1.33 6.06 2.82
CA ALA A 20 -2.73 6.46 2.65
C ALA A 20 -3.69 5.26 2.74
N GLY A 21 -3.31 4.10 2.19
CA GLY A 21 -4.10 2.88 2.29
C GLY A 21 -4.17 2.31 3.71
N GLU A 22 -3.09 2.44 4.48
CA GLU A 22 -3.05 2.07 5.90
C GLU A 22 -3.99 2.96 6.72
N ASP A 23 -3.91 4.29 6.56
CA ASP A 23 -4.78 5.24 7.27
C ASP A 23 -6.27 4.92 7.03
N ALA A 24 -6.64 4.69 5.76
CA ALA A 24 -8.00 4.32 5.40
C ALA A 24 -8.43 2.97 6.00
N LEU A 25 -7.54 1.97 6.03
CA LEU A 25 -7.81 0.68 6.67
C LEU A 25 -8.03 0.83 8.17
N VAL A 26 -7.15 1.58 8.85
CA VAL A 26 -7.23 1.83 10.29
C VAL A 26 -8.54 2.53 10.64
N GLU A 27 -8.97 3.53 9.87
CA GLU A 27 -10.25 4.20 10.07
C GLU A 27 -11.43 3.22 10.00
N ARG A 28 -11.43 2.29 9.02
CA ARG A 28 -12.50 1.27 8.92
C ARG A 28 -12.49 0.30 10.10
N ILE A 29 -11.31 -0.08 10.60
CA ILE A 29 -11.18 -0.95 11.78
C ILE A 29 -11.70 -0.22 13.02
N ILE A 30 -11.35 1.05 13.22
CA ILE A 30 -11.85 1.86 14.32
C ILE A 30 -13.38 1.94 14.28
N ASP A 31 -13.97 2.18 13.10
CA ASP A 31 -15.43 2.26 12.97
C ASP A 31 -16.14 0.94 13.30
N LEU A 32 -15.53 -0.19 12.93
CA LEU A 32 -16.01 -1.52 13.32
C LEU A 32 -15.87 -1.77 14.82
N LEU A 33 -14.78 -1.34 15.44
CA LEU A 33 -14.58 -1.52 16.88
C LEU A 33 -15.53 -0.66 17.71
N ASP A 34 -15.84 0.55 17.25
CA ASP A 34 -16.84 1.43 17.88
C ASP A 34 -18.27 0.89 17.71
N ARG A 35 -18.57 0.30 16.54
CA ARG A 35 -19.92 -0.15 16.16
C ARG A 35 -19.93 -1.55 15.52
N PRO A 36 -19.58 -2.62 16.28
CA PRO A 36 -19.29 -3.95 15.71
C PRO A 36 -20.47 -4.65 15.02
N PHE A 37 -21.69 -4.33 15.43
CA PHE A 37 -22.91 -4.90 14.85
C PHE A 37 -23.61 -3.94 13.88
N SER A 38 -23.01 -2.79 13.58
CA SER A 38 -23.58 -1.87 12.61
C SER A 38 -23.42 -2.42 11.20
N GLN A 39 -24.54 -2.67 10.54
CA GLN A 39 -24.56 -3.08 9.13
C GLN A 39 -23.84 -2.05 8.25
N SER A 40 -23.96 -0.75 8.54
CA SER A 40 -23.30 0.29 7.75
C SER A 40 -21.78 0.25 7.91
N ALA A 41 -21.27 0.00 9.12
CA ALA A 41 -19.84 -0.13 9.38
C ALA A 41 -19.28 -1.40 8.71
N GLN A 42 -19.99 -2.53 8.81
CA GLN A 42 -19.64 -3.78 8.14
C GLN A 42 -19.63 -3.63 6.61
N GLN A 43 -20.62 -2.96 6.04
CA GLN A 43 -20.69 -2.72 4.60
C GLN A 43 -19.59 -1.76 4.13
N ALA A 44 -19.28 -0.71 4.89
CA ALA A 44 -18.20 0.22 4.56
C ALA A 44 -16.83 -0.49 4.59
N ALA A 45 -16.58 -1.31 5.61
CA ALA A 45 -15.35 -2.11 5.68
C ALA A 45 -15.26 -3.13 4.54
N ALA A 46 -16.35 -3.85 4.23
CA ALA A 46 -16.38 -4.79 3.10
C ALA A 46 -16.15 -4.09 1.75
N ALA A 47 -16.74 -2.90 1.55
CA ALA A 47 -16.53 -2.10 0.35
C ALA A 47 -15.06 -1.66 0.22
N PHE A 48 -14.44 -1.22 1.32
CA PHE A 48 -13.03 -0.86 1.32
C PHE A 48 -12.12 -2.07 1.02
N LEU A 49 -12.40 -3.24 1.62
CA LEU A 49 -11.66 -4.47 1.35
C LEU A 49 -11.74 -4.92 -0.13
N ALA A 50 -12.85 -4.62 -0.81
CA ALA A 50 -13.04 -4.88 -2.23
C ALA A 50 -12.53 -3.76 -3.15
N SER A 51 -12.09 -2.63 -2.60
CA SER A 51 -11.78 -1.43 -3.36
C SER A 51 -10.51 -1.53 -4.20
N ASP A 52 -10.49 -0.81 -5.32
CA ASP A 52 -9.29 -0.61 -6.13
C ASP A 52 -8.23 0.24 -5.41
N GLU A 53 -8.65 1.01 -4.41
CA GLU A 53 -7.76 1.76 -3.53
C GLU A 53 -6.88 0.82 -2.70
N LEU A 54 -7.49 -0.10 -1.95
CA LEU A 54 -6.74 -1.10 -1.18
C LEU A 54 -5.88 -1.99 -2.08
N ARG A 55 -6.37 -2.33 -3.28
CA ARG A 55 -5.57 -3.09 -4.26
C ARG A 55 -4.32 -2.32 -4.70
N ARG A 56 -4.44 -1.01 -4.95
CA ARG A 56 -3.30 -0.16 -5.32
C ARG A 56 -2.32 0.02 -4.16
N ALA A 57 -2.82 0.27 -2.95
CA ALA A 57 -1.99 0.38 -1.75
C ALA A 57 -1.20 -0.92 -1.49
N ASN A 58 -1.86 -2.08 -1.60
CA ASN A 58 -1.20 -3.39 -1.47
C ASN A 58 -0.16 -3.64 -2.59
N ALA A 59 -0.43 -3.18 -3.81
CA ALA A 59 0.54 -3.29 -4.90
C ALA A 59 1.75 -2.39 -4.66
N ALA A 60 1.55 -1.19 -4.13
CA ALA A 60 2.63 -0.28 -3.73
C ALA A 60 3.45 -0.86 -2.57
N ALA A 61 2.79 -1.38 -1.53
CA ALA A 61 3.43 -2.07 -0.42
C ALA A 61 4.31 -3.24 -0.91
N LYS A 62 3.81 -4.05 -1.85
CA LYS A 62 4.61 -5.13 -2.47
C LYS A 62 5.85 -4.59 -3.17
N ARG A 63 5.76 -3.48 -3.92
CA ARG A 63 6.93 -2.88 -4.59
C ARG A 63 7.94 -2.34 -3.59
N VAL A 64 7.49 -1.72 -2.50
CA VAL A 64 8.35 -1.25 -1.41
C VAL A 64 9.03 -2.43 -0.70
N MET A 65 8.28 -3.50 -0.41
CA MET A 65 8.81 -4.69 0.29
C MET A 65 9.77 -5.52 -0.56
N SER A 66 9.47 -5.67 -1.86
CA SER A 66 10.34 -6.36 -2.83
C SER A 66 11.50 -5.47 -3.30
N GLY A 67 11.94 -4.52 -2.47
CA GLY A 67 12.81 -3.41 -2.85
C GLY A 67 13.84 -3.80 -3.91
N SER A 68 13.74 -3.13 -5.06
CA SER A 68 14.64 -3.21 -6.22
C SER A 68 15.46 -4.50 -6.30
N ASP A 69 14.91 -5.56 -6.90
CA ASP A 69 15.67 -6.74 -7.40
C ASP A 69 16.69 -6.34 -8.53
N GLU A 70 17.31 -5.17 -8.45
CA GLU A 70 18.33 -4.66 -9.38
C GLU A 70 19.71 -4.50 -8.71
N GLU A 71 19.99 -5.24 -7.62
CA GLU A 71 21.36 -5.39 -7.12
C GLU A 71 21.83 -6.86 -7.15
N GLY A 72 22.66 -7.20 -8.15
CA GLY A 72 23.78 -8.11 -7.91
C GLY A 72 23.96 -9.36 -8.79
N GLU A 73 24.01 -9.25 -10.13
CA GLU A 73 24.91 -10.16 -10.88
C GLU A 73 26.36 -9.76 -10.59
N VAL A 74 26.92 -10.24 -9.48
CA VAL A 74 28.39 -10.29 -9.30
C VAL A 74 28.91 -11.44 -10.16
N SER A 75 29.23 -11.12 -11.41
CA SER A 75 30.06 -11.98 -12.27
C SER A 75 31.49 -11.93 -11.74
N GLU A 76 31.84 -12.85 -10.85
CA GLU A 76 33.25 -13.11 -10.50
C GLU A 76 33.99 -13.60 -11.76
N CYS A 77 34.99 -12.83 -12.20
CA CYS A 77 36.01 -13.24 -13.16
C CYS A 77 37.09 -14.10 -12.50
#